data_AF-E3L8K3-F1
#
_entry.id   AF-E3L8K3-F1
#
_cell.length_a   1.000
_cell.length_b   1.000
_cell.length_c   1.000
_cell.angle_alpha   90.00
_cell.angle_beta   90.00
_cell.angle_gamma   90.00
#
_symmetry.space_group_name_H-M   'P 1'
#
loop_
_entity.id
_entity.type
_entity.pdbx_description
1 polymer ?
#
loop_
_entity_poly.entity_id
_entity_poly.type
_entity_poly.pdbx_seq_one_letter_code
_entity_poly.pdbx_strand_id
1 'polypeptide(L)'
;MMMMMMMIEDEFRLLVGLVEPFEDLDLQQSEQARLLQALKKLRRRSTRNNRALISLTPHPADSIDRSKIIRNRVRWHLRTEQLPLLRDQLRRLSLALDPSCLPEQPNPQFREALKVLSEMDESVDQIKASADSVWESHTPTEDSDPENIEDLTVHRCLLVVSHCKSVLIELSRTIESYERFFSVLVLSDGKISEADQPVDYLQEFRKESIPRAVERELKWIESLIGWLALSNLVVLEDEWRSMVSTIDETLADLLDFSNASSINQDPEKATIKRQIEAFIPLVKLSRVLLNKLSRSTNSPPRLTSGISLELLDRLRLATGAIPIDLNDIVNTFDTPRPHQITLSSATDSLIDAFRRIKSIFNHHFDSSLQSHPDSKHLSAARRWSELWLAEFDCATTSFLRISHNHIRDDIANDSEP
;
A
#
# COMPACT_ATOMS: atom_id res chain seq x y z
N MET A 1 5.85 -55.26 -16.20
CA MET A 1 6.85 -55.12 -15.12
C MET A 1 7.62 -53.79 -15.20
N MET A 2 7.99 -53.29 -16.39
CA MET A 2 8.65 -51.97 -16.54
C MET A 2 7.75 -50.75 -16.21
N MET A 3 6.43 -50.82 -16.44
CA MET A 3 5.52 -49.70 -16.18
C MET A 3 5.20 -49.47 -14.69
N MET A 4 5.39 -50.50 -13.84
CA MET A 4 5.14 -50.40 -12.40
C MET A 4 6.39 -49.91 -11.63
N MET A 5 7.56 -49.92 -12.28
CA MET A 5 8.82 -49.43 -11.72
C MET A 5 9.00 -47.91 -11.95
N MET A 6 8.47 -47.37 -13.07
CA MET A 6 8.47 -45.91 -13.32
C MET A 6 7.50 -45.13 -12.41
N MET A 7 6.35 -45.69 -12.02
CA MET A 7 5.43 -44.96 -11.11
C MET A 7 5.98 -44.85 -9.68
N ILE A 8 6.77 -45.82 -9.22
CA ILE A 8 7.41 -45.75 -7.89
C ILE A 8 8.57 -44.74 -7.90
N GLU A 9 9.27 -44.57 -9.02
CA GLU A 9 10.39 -43.64 -9.14
C GLU A 9 9.93 -42.17 -9.26
N ASP A 10 8.78 -41.91 -9.89
CA ASP A 10 8.19 -40.57 -9.96
C ASP A 10 7.50 -40.15 -8.63
N GLU A 11 6.92 -41.10 -7.88
CA GLU A 11 6.46 -40.82 -6.50
C GLU A 11 7.64 -40.63 -5.53
N PHE A 12 8.77 -41.32 -5.72
CA PHE A 12 9.98 -41.09 -4.93
C PHE A 12 10.64 -39.73 -5.24
N ARG A 13 10.57 -39.27 -6.50
CA ARG A 13 11.04 -37.93 -6.88
C ARG A 13 10.15 -36.80 -6.34
N LEU A 14 8.86 -37.06 -6.15
CA LEU A 14 7.96 -36.13 -5.45
C LEU A 14 8.16 -36.12 -3.93
N LEU A 15 8.68 -37.21 -3.35
CA LEU A 15 9.06 -37.27 -1.92
C LEU A 15 10.45 -36.66 -1.62
N VAL A 16 11.38 -36.69 -2.58
CA VAL A 16 12.72 -36.08 -2.44
C VAL A 16 12.69 -34.55 -2.64
N GLY A 17 11.71 -34.00 -3.35
CA GLY A 17 11.53 -32.55 -3.52
C GLY A 17 10.92 -31.82 -2.33
N LEU A 18 10.54 -32.55 -1.27
CA LEU A 18 9.86 -32.02 -0.08
C LEU A 18 10.71 -32.12 1.20
N VAL A 19 11.96 -32.60 1.09
CA VAL A 19 12.93 -32.64 2.19
C VAL A 19 14.31 -32.25 1.65
N GLU A 20 14.53 -30.97 1.38
CA GLU A 20 15.89 -30.42 1.51
C GLU A 20 15.89 -29.08 2.29
N PRO A 21 15.51 -29.09 3.58
CA PRO A 21 15.90 -28.02 4.46
C PRO A 21 17.39 -28.21 4.81
N PHE A 22 18.27 -27.44 4.17
CA PHE A 22 19.65 -27.19 4.60
C PHE A 22 20.65 -28.37 4.54
N GLU A 23 20.35 -29.47 3.86
CA GLU A 23 21.26 -30.63 3.76
C GLU A 23 22.49 -30.39 2.87
N ASP A 24 22.47 -29.38 1.98
CA ASP A 24 23.61 -28.98 1.14
C ASP A 24 24.66 -28.10 1.87
N LEU A 25 24.58 -28.04 3.20
CA LEU A 25 25.63 -27.43 4.03
C LEU A 25 26.72 -28.47 4.27
N ASP A 26 27.87 -28.30 3.61
CA ASP A 26 29.07 -29.11 3.81
C ASP A 26 29.35 -29.29 5.32
N LEU A 27 29.18 -30.53 5.80
CA LEU A 27 29.29 -30.90 7.22
C LEU A 27 30.69 -30.63 7.80
N GLN A 28 31.68 -30.32 6.95
CA GLN A 28 33.02 -29.94 7.37
C GLN A 28 33.14 -28.44 7.75
N GLN A 29 32.11 -27.63 7.52
CA GLN A 29 32.13 -26.21 7.86
C GLN A 29 31.81 -25.96 9.33
N SER A 30 32.36 -24.87 9.89
CA SER A 30 32.01 -24.42 11.24
C SER A 30 30.52 -24.05 11.32
N GLU A 31 29.90 -24.20 12.50
CA GLU A 31 28.50 -23.83 12.70
C GLU A 31 28.22 -22.35 12.39
N GLN A 32 29.20 -21.48 12.61
CA GLN A 32 29.13 -20.07 12.22
C GLN A 32 29.09 -19.89 10.70
N ALA A 33 29.90 -20.64 9.94
CA ALA A 33 29.89 -20.58 8.49
C ALA A 33 28.55 -21.07 7.92
N ARG A 34 28.01 -22.15 8.49
CA ARG A 34 26.68 -22.68 8.18
C ARG A 34 25.58 -21.64 8.45
N LEU A 35 25.63 -20.99 9.61
CA LEU A 35 24.71 -19.90 9.97
C LEU A 35 24.79 -18.75 8.97
N LEU A 36 25.99 -18.29 8.63
CA LEU A 36 26.18 -17.21 7.65
C LEU A 36 25.66 -17.58 6.26
N GLN A 37 25.83 -18.83 5.83
CA GLN A 37 25.28 -19.33 4.58
C GLN A 37 23.74 -19.34 4.61
N ALA A 38 23.15 -19.79 5.71
CA ALA A 38 21.70 -19.80 5.93
C ALA A 38 21.11 -18.38 5.89
N LEU A 39 21.71 -17.43 6.63
CA LEU A 39 21.30 -16.03 6.63
C LEU A 39 21.38 -15.42 5.22
N LYS A 40 22.48 -15.66 4.50
CA LYS A 40 22.65 -15.22 3.11
C LYS A 40 21.59 -15.81 2.18
N LYS A 41 21.27 -17.10 2.33
CA LYS A 41 20.26 -17.81 1.54
C LYS A 41 18.88 -17.17 1.77
N LEU A 42 18.44 -17.05 3.02
CA LEU A 42 17.14 -16.49 3.37
C LEU A 42 17.02 -15.01 2.95
N ARG A 43 18.08 -14.21 3.15
CA ARG A 43 18.14 -12.81 2.72
C ARG A 43 17.92 -12.67 1.22
N ARG A 44 18.66 -13.47 0.44
CA ARG A 44 18.53 -13.52 -1.03
C ARG A 44 17.13 -13.98 -1.40
N ARG A 45 16.60 -15.04 -0.80
CA ARG A 45 15.26 -15.55 -1.14
C ARG A 45 14.17 -14.52 -0.87
N SER A 46 14.25 -13.77 0.23
CA SER A 46 13.30 -12.71 0.58
C SER A 46 13.33 -11.52 -0.40
N THR A 47 14.39 -11.36 -1.20
CA THR A 47 14.56 -10.25 -2.16
C THR A 47 14.46 -10.66 -3.63
N ARG A 48 14.98 -11.83 -4.01
CA ARG A 48 15.29 -12.20 -5.40
C ARG A 48 14.06 -12.42 -6.30
N ASN A 49 12.88 -12.60 -5.70
CA ASN A 49 11.62 -12.82 -6.44
C ASN A 49 10.60 -11.69 -6.31
N ASN A 50 10.94 -10.57 -5.65
CA ASN A 50 10.04 -9.40 -5.62
C ASN A 50 9.83 -8.78 -7.01
N ARG A 51 10.67 -9.14 -8.00
CA ARG A 51 10.46 -8.80 -9.42
C ARG A 51 9.33 -9.61 -10.07
N ALA A 52 9.07 -10.84 -9.63
CA ALA A 52 7.91 -11.62 -10.10
C ALA A 52 6.60 -11.03 -9.55
N LEU A 53 6.60 -10.55 -8.30
CA LEU A 53 5.49 -9.76 -7.74
C LEU A 53 5.28 -8.43 -8.49
N ILE A 54 6.32 -7.89 -9.16
CA ILE A 54 6.20 -6.71 -10.05
C ILE A 54 5.61 -7.08 -11.42
N SER A 55 5.85 -8.29 -11.94
CA SER A 55 5.23 -8.73 -13.20
C SER A 55 3.76 -9.15 -13.04
N LEU A 56 3.29 -9.33 -11.81
CA LEU A 56 1.90 -9.70 -11.49
C LEU A 56 0.97 -8.50 -11.30
N THR A 57 1.50 -7.27 -11.32
CA THR A 57 0.65 -6.12 -11.63
C THR A 57 0.18 -6.31 -13.07
N PRO A 58 -1.13 -6.53 -13.33
CA PRO A 58 -1.62 -6.69 -14.69
C PRO A 58 -1.10 -5.55 -15.55
N HIS A 59 -0.45 -5.91 -16.65
CA HIS A 59 0.06 -4.92 -17.58
C HIS A 59 -1.14 -4.09 -18.07
N PRO A 60 -1.02 -2.78 -18.36
CA PRO A 60 -2.16 -2.00 -18.86
C PRO A 60 -2.81 -2.58 -20.13
N ALA A 61 -2.08 -3.46 -20.85
CA ALA A 61 -2.55 -4.22 -22.00
C ALA A 61 -3.35 -5.49 -21.63
N ASP A 62 -3.17 -6.02 -20.41
CA ASP A 62 -4.02 -7.08 -19.86
C ASP A 62 -5.29 -6.41 -19.34
N SER A 63 -6.40 -6.63 -20.04
CA SER A 63 -7.71 -6.06 -19.74
C SER A 63 -8.33 -6.68 -18.47
N ILE A 64 -7.63 -6.61 -17.33
CA ILE A 64 -8.28 -6.85 -16.05
C ILE A 64 -9.25 -5.70 -15.86
N ASP A 65 -10.53 -6.03 -16.01
CA ASP A 65 -11.63 -5.18 -15.61
C ASP A 65 -11.39 -4.76 -14.15
N ARG A 66 -11.01 -3.50 -13.96
CA ARG A 66 -10.67 -2.95 -12.64
C ARG A 66 -11.87 -3.00 -11.69
N SER A 67 -13.09 -3.11 -12.22
CA SER A 67 -14.32 -3.31 -11.44
C SER A 67 -14.56 -4.76 -10.99
N LYS A 68 -13.73 -5.72 -11.41
CA LYS A 68 -13.91 -7.13 -11.04
C LYS A 68 -13.71 -7.34 -9.54
N ILE A 69 -14.69 -7.98 -8.92
CA ILE A 69 -14.58 -8.49 -7.54
C ILE A 69 -13.90 -9.85 -7.59
N ILE A 70 -12.87 -10.02 -6.77
CA ILE A 70 -12.11 -11.26 -6.60
C ILE A 70 -12.52 -11.89 -5.28
N ARG A 71 -12.85 -13.18 -5.28
CA ARG A 71 -13.25 -13.92 -4.08
C ARG A 71 -12.18 -14.93 -3.71
N ASN A 72 -11.46 -14.72 -2.61
CA ASN A 72 -10.49 -15.72 -2.15
C ASN A 72 -10.23 -15.67 -0.64
N ARG A 73 -9.38 -16.59 -0.18
CA ARG A 73 -9.02 -16.77 1.23
C ARG A 73 -7.64 -16.20 1.58
N VAL A 74 -6.98 -15.55 0.64
CA VAL A 74 -5.56 -15.14 0.77
C VAL A 74 -5.36 -14.21 1.96
N ARG A 75 -6.24 -13.20 2.12
CA ARG A 75 -6.16 -12.28 3.26
C ARG A 75 -6.34 -12.96 4.60
N TRP A 76 -7.29 -13.89 4.66
CA TRP A 76 -7.55 -14.64 5.88
C TRP A 76 -6.30 -15.44 6.24
N HIS A 77 -5.78 -16.26 5.32
CA HIS A 77 -4.63 -17.13 5.55
C HIS A 77 -3.34 -16.34 5.87
N LEU A 78 -3.08 -15.21 5.19
CA LEU A 78 -1.99 -14.30 5.54
C LEU A 78 -2.12 -13.79 6.98
N ARG A 79 -3.33 -13.39 7.39
CA ARG A 79 -3.60 -12.78 8.70
C ARG A 79 -3.58 -13.79 9.84
N THR A 80 -4.11 -14.99 9.64
CA THR A 80 -4.36 -15.97 10.71
C THR A 80 -3.28 -17.04 10.83
N GLU A 81 -2.52 -17.29 9.76
CA GLU A 81 -1.55 -18.38 9.72
C GLU A 81 -0.14 -17.88 9.38
N GLN A 82 0.06 -17.35 8.17
CA GLN A 82 1.40 -17.15 7.63
C GLN A 82 2.18 -16.02 8.32
N LEU A 83 1.56 -14.85 8.50
CA LEU A 83 2.22 -13.71 9.16
C LEU A 83 2.41 -13.93 10.66
N PRO A 84 1.44 -14.48 11.42
CA PRO A 84 1.67 -14.90 12.80
C PRO A 84 2.83 -15.90 12.94
N LEU A 85 2.90 -16.91 12.06
CA LEU A 85 3.98 -17.89 12.06
C LEU A 85 5.35 -17.22 11.82
N LEU A 86 5.45 -16.36 10.81
CA LEU A 86 6.69 -15.63 10.52
C LEU A 86 7.12 -14.74 11.70
N ARG A 87 6.16 -14.07 12.35
CA ARG A 87 6.41 -13.27 13.55
C ARG A 87 7.00 -14.11 14.68
N ASP A 88 6.42 -15.26 14.96
CA ASP A 88 6.88 -16.15 16.04
C ASP A 88 8.26 -16.75 15.72
N GLN A 89 8.52 -17.09 14.46
CA GLN A 89 9.83 -17.53 14.00
C GLN A 89 10.88 -16.43 14.13
N LEU A 90 10.58 -15.20 13.71
CA LEU A 90 11.50 -14.07 13.87
C LEU A 90 11.81 -13.80 15.35
N ARG A 91 10.83 -13.94 16.23
CA ARG A 91 11.01 -13.84 17.68
C ARG A 91 11.88 -14.97 18.24
N ARG A 92 11.68 -16.21 17.78
CA ARG A 92 12.54 -17.35 18.15
C ARG A 92 13.98 -17.13 17.67
N LEU A 93 14.15 -16.63 16.44
CA LEU A 93 15.46 -16.30 15.88
C LEU A 93 16.16 -15.23 16.71
N SER A 94 15.44 -14.17 17.12
CA SER A 94 16.03 -13.10 17.92
C SER A 94 16.40 -13.53 19.32
N LEU A 95 15.66 -14.46 19.93
CA LEU A 95 16.03 -15.07 21.21
C LEU A 95 17.25 -15.99 21.07
N ALA A 96 17.33 -16.77 19.99
CA ALA A 96 18.45 -17.67 19.75
C ALA A 96 19.75 -16.91 19.44
N LEU A 97 19.66 -15.82 18.65
CA LEU A 97 20.80 -15.06 18.16
C LEU A 97 20.96 -13.69 18.86
N ASP A 98 20.43 -13.50 20.07
CA ASP A 98 20.52 -12.23 20.79
C ASP A 98 22.00 -11.84 20.99
N PRO A 99 22.49 -10.81 20.26
CA PRO A 99 23.90 -10.43 20.31
C PRO A 99 24.36 -9.98 21.70
N SER A 100 23.44 -9.47 22.53
CA SER A 100 23.74 -9.00 23.88
C SER A 100 23.86 -10.15 24.90
N CYS A 101 23.32 -11.32 24.59
CA CYS A 101 23.23 -12.46 25.50
C CYS A 101 23.89 -13.74 24.96
N LEU A 102 24.78 -13.62 23.96
CA LEU A 102 25.48 -14.78 23.42
C LEU A 102 26.39 -15.42 24.49
N PRO A 103 26.30 -16.74 24.70
CA PRO A 103 27.20 -17.42 25.62
C PRO A 103 28.61 -17.52 25.02
N GLU A 104 29.59 -17.85 25.87
CA GLU A 104 30.97 -18.10 25.45
C GLU A 104 31.08 -19.14 24.32
N GLN A 105 30.17 -20.13 24.31
CA GLN A 105 30.07 -21.18 23.29
C GLN A 105 28.73 -21.06 22.54
N PRO A 106 28.67 -20.29 21.43
CA PRO A 106 27.42 -19.98 20.75
C PRO A 106 26.95 -21.08 19.77
N ASN A 107 27.72 -22.15 19.58
CA ASN A 107 27.39 -23.23 18.64
C ASN A 107 26.00 -23.89 18.86
N PRO A 108 25.52 -24.13 20.11
CA PRO A 108 24.16 -24.61 20.33
C PRO A 108 23.10 -23.61 19.84
N GLN A 109 23.30 -22.32 20.08
CA GLN A 109 22.42 -21.23 19.59
C GLN A 109 22.41 -21.17 18.07
N PHE A 110 23.56 -21.34 17.42
CA PHE A 110 23.64 -21.39 15.96
C PHE A 110 22.86 -22.56 15.39
N ARG A 111 22.94 -23.74 16.01
CA ARG A 111 22.16 -24.90 15.59
C ARG A 111 20.66 -24.71 15.75
N GLU A 112 20.23 -24.05 16.84
CA GLU A 112 18.81 -23.71 17.00
C GLU A 112 18.36 -22.65 15.99
N ALA A 113 19.17 -21.62 15.77
CA ALA A 113 18.90 -20.60 14.76
C ALA A 113 18.83 -21.18 13.34
N LEU A 114 19.66 -22.16 13.00
CA LEU A 114 19.61 -22.85 11.71
C LEU A 114 18.25 -23.53 11.47
N LYS A 115 17.66 -24.15 12.50
CA LYS A 115 16.30 -24.72 12.40
C LYS A 115 15.24 -23.64 12.21
N VAL A 116 15.34 -22.54 12.96
CA VAL A 116 14.38 -21.44 12.82
C VAL A 116 14.49 -20.82 11.41
N LEU A 117 15.71 -20.60 10.92
CA LEU A 117 15.95 -20.09 9.56
C LEU A 117 15.40 -21.04 8.48
N SER A 118 15.34 -22.35 8.76
CA SER A 118 14.73 -23.30 7.84
C SER A 118 13.22 -23.23 7.79
N GLU A 119 12.58 -23.12 8.94
CA GLU A 119 11.13 -22.91 9.02
C GLU A 119 10.71 -21.57 8.39
N MET A 120 11.54 -20.52 8.54
CA MET A 120 11.32 -19.22 7.91
C MET A 120 11.44 -19.26 6.39
N ASP A 121 12.30 -20.12 5.84
CA ASP A 121 12.48 -20.30 4.40
C ASP A 121 11.16 -20.75 3.75
N GLU A 122 10.48 -21.71 4.37
CA GLU A 122 9.15 -22.19 3.96
C GLU A 122 8.08 -21.10 4.10
N SER A 123 8.11 -20.36 5.21
CA SER A 123 7.12 -19.30 5.48
C SER A 123 7.23 -18.16 4.48
N VAL A 124 8.45 -17.80 4.06
CA VAL A 124 8.70 -16.82 2.99
C VAL A 124 8.10 -17.28 1.66
N ASP A 125 8.19 -18.57 1.33
CA ASP A 125 7.60 -19.10 0.11
C ASP A 125 6.07 -19.16 0.17
N GLN A 126 5.51 -19.54 1.32
CA GLN A 126 4.06 -19.53 1.53
C GLN A 126 3.47 -18.13 1.37
N ILE A 127 4.10 -17.09 1.96
CA ILE A 127 3.67 -15.69 1.81
C ILE A 127 3.72 -15.25 0.34
N LYS A 128 4.77 -15.64 -0.40
CA LYS A 128 4.85 -15.34 -1.84
C LYS A 128 3.76 -16.05 -2.62
N ALA A 129 3.58 -17.35 -2.40
CA ALA A 129 2.55 -18.12 -3.07
C ALA A 129 1.15 -17.56 -2.81
N SER A 130 0.88 -17.08 -1.60
CA SER A 130 -0.36 -16.38 -1.27
C SER A 130 -0.48 -15.02 -1.94
N ALA A 131 0.61 -14.25 -2.03
CA ALA A 131 0.60 -13.00 -2.80
C ALA A 131 0.35 -13.26 -4.30
N ASP A 132 0.91 -14.33 -4.86
CA ASP A 132 0.73 -14.71 -6.26
C ASP A 132 -0.72 -15.18 -6.53
N SER A 133 -1.32 -15.93 -5.62
CA SER A 133 -2.70 -16.43 -5.75
C SER A 133 -3.79 -15.42 -5.39
N VAL A 134 -3.43 -14.18 -5.00
CA VAL A 134 -4.43 -13.15 -4.63
C VAL A 134 -5.36 -12.78 -5.80
N TRP A 135 -4.96 -13.09 -7.03
CA TRP A 135 -5.72 -12.81 -8.26
C TRP A 135 -6.69 -13.94 -8.62
N GLU A 136 -6.50 -15.11 -8.03
CA GLU A 136 -7.30 -16.29 -8.28
C GLU A 136 -8.62 -16.15 -7.52
N SER A 137 -9.73 -16.25 -8.24
CA SER A 137 -11.04 -16.31 -7.61
C SER A 137 -11.38 -17.76 -7.35
N HIS A 138 -11.65 -18.12 -6.11
CA HIS A 138 -12.21 -19.43 -5.80
C HIS A 138 -13.66 -19.49 -6.27
N THR A 139 -13.96 -20.46 -7.13
CA THR A 139 -15.33 -20.91 -7.34
C THR A 139 -15.74 -21.71 -6.11
N PRO A 140 -16.89 -21.43 -5.48
CA PRO A 140 -17.36 -22.25 -4.37
C PRO A 140 -17.56 -23.68 -4.88
N THR A 141 -16.69 -24.60 -4.49
CA THR A 141 -16.99 -26.03 -4.52
C THR A 141 -17.78 -26.38 -3.26
N GLU A 142 -18.63 -27.41 -3.33
CA GLU A 142 -19.55 -27.79 -2.24
C GLU A 142 -18.84 -28.10 -0.90
N ASP A 143 -17.53 -28.36 -0.92
CA ASP A 143 -16.69 -28.65 0.26
C ASP A 143 -15.92 -27.45 0.83
N SER A 144 -16.09 -26.25 0.26
CA SER A 144 -15.37 -25.05 0.70
C SER A 144 -16.09 -24.37 1.87
N ASP A 145 -15.50 -24.34 3.06
CA ASP A 145 -15.96 -23.48 4.17
C ASP A 145 -16.16 -22.01 3.72
N PRO A 146 -17.41 -21.53 3.57
CA PRO A 146 -17.69 -20.24 3.00
C PRO A 146 -17.29 -19.09 3.94
N GLU A 147 -17.09 -19.34 5.24
CA GLU A 147 -16.87 -18.28 6.24
C GLU A 147 -15.53 -17.54 6.07
N ASN A 148 -14.54 -18.17 5.41
CA ASN A 148 -13.19 -17.62 5.26
C ASN A 148 -12.93 -16.98 3.88
N ILE A 149 -13.93 -16.95 2.99
CA ILE A 149 -13.82 -16.35 1.66
C ILE A 149 -14.24 -14.89 1.73
N GLU A 150 -13.38 -13.98 1.27
CA GLU A 150 -13.63 -12.54 1.28
C GLU A 150 -13.75 -11.97 -0.14
N ASP A 151 -14.64 -10.99 -0.31
CA ASP A 151 -14.77 -10.19 -1.53
C ASP A 151 -13.75 -9.04 -1.53
N LEU A 152 -12.88 -9.02 -2.54
CA LEU A 152 -11.80 -8.05 -2.70
C LEU A 152 -11.92 -7.30 -4.02
N THR A 153 -11.60 -6.01 -3.99
CA THR A 153 -11.39 -5.24 -5.22
C THR A 153 -10.00 -5.56 -5.78
N VAL A 154 -9.82 -5.36 -7.09
CA VAL A 154 -8.48 -5.45 -7.73
C VAL A 154 -7.47 -4.57 -6.99
N HIS A 155 -7.88 -3.37 -6.58
CA HIS A 155 -7.05 -2.46 -5.81
C HIS A 155 -6.65 -3.04 -4.44
N ARG A 156 -7.57 -3.66 -3.72
CA ARG A 156 -7.25 -4.33 -2.45
C ARG A 156 -6.24 -5.45 -2.66
N CYS A 157 -6.34 -6.23 -3.72
CA CYS A 157 -5.36 -7.26 -4.09
C CYS A 157 -3.98 -6.65 -4.38
N LEU A 158 -3.91 -5.54 -5.13
CA LEU A 158 -2.65 -4.80 -5.38
C LEU A 158 -1.97 -4.38 -4.08
N LEU A 159 -2.74 -3.84 -3.14
CA LEU A 159 -2.22 -3.42 -1.84
C LEU A 159 -1.73 -4.62 -1.02
N VAL A 160 -2.46 -5.74 -0.99
CA VAL A 160 -2.02 -6.97 -0.31
C VAL A 160 -0.66 -7.42 -0.85
N VAL A 161 -0.49 -7.50 -2.18
CA VAL A 161 0.79 -7.87 -2.81
C VAL A 161 1.91 -6.89 -2.43
N SER A 162 1.61 -5.60 -2.48
CA SER A 162 2.56 -4.54 -2.10
C SER A 162 3.01 -4.64 -0.64
N HIS A 163 2.09 -4.96 0.27
CA HIS A 163 2.39 -5.16 1.67
C HIS A 163 3.18 -6.44 1.95
N CYS A 164 2.81 -7.57 1.33
CA CYS A 164 3.60 -8.80 1.42
C CYS A 164 5.05 -8.57 0.95
N LYS A 165 5.22 -7.87 -0.18
CA LYS A 165 6.54 -7.48 -0.68
C LYS A 165 7.30 -6.61 0.32
N SER A 166 6.61 -5.65 0.94
CA SER A 166 7.22 -4.77 1.93
C SER A 166 7.74 -5.55 3.14
N VAL A 167 6.95 -6.48 3.68
CA VAL A 167 7.37 -7.39 4.76
C VAL A 167 8.60 -8.21 4.35
N LEU A 168 8.61 -8.82 3.16
CA LEU A 168 9.76 -9.60 2.71
C LEU A 168 11.04 -8.75 2.53
N ILE A 169 10.90 -7.49 2.13
CA ILE A 169 12.02 -6.54 2.02
C ILE A 169 12.56 -6.18 3.41
N GLU A 170 11.69 -5.85 4.36
CA GLU A 170 12.11 -5.47 5.71
C GLU A 170 12.67 -6.68 6.50
N LEU A 171 12.10 -7.87 6.33
CA LEU A 171 12.68 -9.13 6.79
C LEU A 171 14.11 -9.31 6.24
N SER A 172 14.32 -9.09 4.94
CA SER A 172 15.64 -9.20 4.33
C SER A 172 16.67 -8.25 4.97
N ARG A 173 16.27 -7.02 5.29
CA ARG A 173 17.13 -6.04 6.00
C ARG A 173 17.43 -6.48 7.44
N THR A 174 16.47 -7.10 8.11
CA THR A 174 16.66 -7.66 9.45
C THR A 174 17.65 -8.83 9.42
N ILE A 175 17.50 -9.76 8.47
CA ILE A 175 18.44 -10.87 8.27
C ILE A 175 19.85 -10.36 7.88
N GLU A 176 19.94 -9.30 7.07
CA GLU A 176 21.22 -8.66 6.75
C GLU A 176 21.94 -8.12 8.00
N SER A 177 21.18 -7.60 8.97
CA SER A 177 21.75 -7.09 10.22
C SER A 177 22.42 -8.22 11.01
N TYR A 178 21.79 -9.39 11.08
CA TYR A 178 22.41 -10.60 11.64
C TYR A 178 23.63 -11.06 10.83
N GLU A 179 23.53 -11.11 9.50
CA GLU A 179 24.64 -11.52 8.63
C GLU A 179 25.88 -10.65 8.87
N ARG A 180 25.71 -9.32 8.92
CA ARG A 180 26.80 -8.38 9.17
C ARG A 180 27.44 -8.63 10.53
N PHE A 181 26.65 -8.76 11.59
CA PHE A 181 27.16 -9.03 12.93
C PHE A 181 27.95 -10.35 13.00
N PHE A 182 27.37 -11.45 12.52
CA PHE A 182 28.04 -12.75 12.59
C PHE A 182 29.20 -12.89 11.61
N SER A 183 29.32 -12.02 10.59
CA SER A 183 30.47 -12.02 9.68
C SER A 183 31.75 -11.46 10.30
N VAL A 184 31.60 -10.60 11.32
CA VAL A 184 32.72 -9.98 12.05
C VAL A 184 32.97 -10.60 13.42
N LEU A 185 32.06 -11.47 13.90
CA LEU A 185 32.23 -12.20 15.15
C LEU A 185 33.40 -13.19 15.02
N VAL A 186 34.43 -13.07 15.86
CA VAL A 186 35.59 -13.97 15.82
C VAL A 186 35.41 -15.13 16.81
N LEU A 187 35.52 -16.37 16.31
CA LEU A 187 35.52 -17.58 17.14
C LEU A 187 36.86 -18.31 17.05
N SER A 188 37.39 -18.72 18.21
CA SER A 188 38.57 -19.58 18.35
C SER A 188 38.16 -20.86 19.06
N ASP A 189 38.35 -22.02 18.43
CA ASP A 189 37.89 -23.32 18.92
C ASP A 189 36.40 -23.36 19.33
N GLY A 190 35.56 -22.62 18.60
CA GLY A 190 34.12 -22.52 18.86
C GLY A 190 33.74 -21.64 20.06
N LYS A 191 34.70 -20.90 20.62
CA LYS A 191 34.49 -19.91 21.68
C LYS A 191 34.68 -18.50 21.17
N ILE A 192 33.97 -17.54 21.76
CA ILE A 192 34.17 -16.11 21.44
C ILE A 192 35.57 -15.67 21.90
N SER A 193 36.42 -15.24 20.97
CA SER A 193 37.76 -14.70 21.30
C SER A 193 37.65 -13.21 21.63
N GLU A 194 37.67 -12.82 22.91
CA GLU A 194 37.56 -11.41 23.31
C GLU A 194 38.73 -10.54 22.81
N ALA A 195 39.93 -11.12 22.71
CA ALA A 195 41.15 -10.40 22.34
C ALA A 195 41.14 -9.91 20.88
N ASP A 196 40.39 -10.59 20.00
CA ASP A 196 40.37 -10.32 18.57
C ASP A 196 39.07 -9.61 18.11
N GLN A 197 38.19 -9.22 19.04
CA GLN A 197 36.92 -8.58 18.68
C GLN A 197 37.10 -7.10 18.30
N PRO A 198 36.48 -6.62 17.21
CA PRO A 198 36.33 -5.20 16.95
C PRO A 198 35.29 -4.58 17.90
N VAL A 199 35.73 -4.21 19.11
CA VAL A 199 34.88 -3.86 20.26
C VAL A 199 33.85 -2.77 19.96
N ASP A 200 34.26 -1.66 19.32
CA ASP A 200 33.37 -0.52 19.05
C ASP A 200 32.26 -0.88 18.05
N TYR A 201 32.62 -1.61 16.98
CA TYR A 201 31.69 -2.01 15.93
C TYR A 201 30.67 -3.04 16.44
N LEU A 202 31.11 -4.03 17.23
CA LEU A 202 30.21 -5.04 17.77
C LEU A 202 29.27 -4.48 18.84
N GLN A 203 29.69 -3.49 19.64
CA GLN A 203 28.81 -2.89 20.65
C GLN A 203 27.61 -2.18 20.03
N GLU A 204 27.80 -1.48 18.89
CA GLU A 204 26.70 -0.84 18.15
C GLU A 204 25.65 -1.87 17.69
N PHE A 205 26.10 -2.98 17.11
CA PHE A 205 25.20 -4.07 16.70
C PHE A 205 24.52 -4.75 17.88
N ARG A 206 25.24 -4.93 19.00
CA ARG A 206 24.71 -5.59 20.20
C ARG A 206 23.60 -4.80 20.86
N LYS A 207 23.78 -3.49 21.03
CA LYS A 207 22.88 -2.66 21.81
C LYS A 207 21.79 -2.01 20.98
N GLU A 208 22.04 -1.71 19.71
CA GLU A 208 21.14 -0.86 18.94
C GLU A 208 20.67 -1.50 17.63
N SER A 209 21.58 -1.89 16.73
CA SER A 209 21.19 -2.14 15.34
C SER A 209 20.29 -3.38 15.15
N ILE A 210 20.64 -4.53 15.73
CA ILE A 210 19.84 -5.75 15.59
C ILE A 210 18.52 -5.67 16.38
N PRO A 211 18.51 -5.32 17.69
CA PRO A 211 17.27 -5.21 18.44
C PRO A 211 16.27 -4.24 17.81
N ARG A 212 16.73 -3.08 17.32
CA ARG A 212 15.87 -2.10 16.64
C ARG A 212 15.34 -2.63 15.30
N ALA A 213 16.14 -3.37 14.54
CA ALA A 213 15.70 -3.96 13.27
C ALA A 213 14.61 -5.03 13.51
N VAL A 214 14.83 -5.92 14.46
CA VAL A 214 13.86 -6.96 14.83
C VAL A 214 12.56 -6.35 15.35
N GLU A 215 12.64 -5.41 16.28
CA GLU A 215 11.45 -4.75 16.86
C GLU A 215 10.63 -4.03 15.78
N ARG A 216 11.32 -3.33 14.86
CA ARG A 216 10.66 -2.69 13.72
C ARG A 216 9.93 -3.70 12.85
N GLU A 217 10.58 -4.82 12.53
CA GLU A 217 10.00 -5.86 11.68
C GLU A 217 8.79 -6.54 12.34
N LEU A 218 8.89 -6.88 13.62
CA LEU A 218 7.78 -7.44 14.38
C LEU A 218 6.57 -6.49 14.39
N LYS A 219 6.82 -5.20 14.65
CA LYS A 219 5.78 -4.16 14.61
C LYS A 219 5.17 -4.02 13.21
N TRP A 220 5.96 -4.17 12.15
CA TRP A 220 5.44 -4.14 10.79
C TRP A 220 4.55 -5.33 10.47
N ILE A 221 4.96 -6.54 10.85
CA ILE A 221 4.14 -7.74 10.68
C ILE A 221 2.82 -7.59 11.45
N GLU A 222 2.85 -7.13 12.70
CA GLU A 222 1.64 -6.88 13.50
C GLU A 222 0.73 -5.82 12.87
N SER A 223 1.31 -4.73 12.37
CA SER A 223 0.56 -3.68 11.68
C SER A 223 -0.11 -4.21 10.41
N LEU A 224 0.57 -5.09 9.66
CA LEU A 224 -0.01 -5.73 8.48
C LEU A 224 -1.14 -6.70 8.85
N ILE A 225 -0.98 -7.51 9.89
CA ILE A 225 -2.05 -8.39 10.40
C ILE A 225 -3.29 -7.55 10.75
N GLY A 226 -3.10 -6.43 11.46
CA GLY A 226 -4.17 -5.49 11.78
C GLY A 226 -4.82 -4.89 10.54
N TRP A 227 -4.01 -4.45 9.57
CA TRP A 227 -4.50 -3.89 8.30
C TRP A 227 -5.27 -4.90 7.45
N LEU A 228 -4.82 -6.17 7.43
CA LEU A 228 -5.51 -7.27 6.75
C LEU A 228 -6.86 -7.58 7.40
N ALA A 229 -7.09 -7.20 8.66
CA ALA A 229 -8.38 -7.34 9.32
C ALA A 229 -9.39 -6.23 8.94
N LEU A 230 -8.93 -5.12 8.35
CA LEU A 230 -9.80 -4.00 8.01
C LEU A 230 -10.72 -4.33 6.83
N SER A 231 -11.94 -3.79 6.85
CA SER A 231 -12.86 -3.91 5.71
C SER A 231 -12.37 -3.06 4.53
N ASN A 232 -12.82 -3.37 3.31
CA ASN A 232 -12.52 -2.56 2.12
C ASN A 232 -12.90 -1.09 2.30
N LEU A 233 -14.01 -0.82 3.02
CA LEU A 233 -14.46 0.53 3.30
C LEU A 233 -13.48 1.27 4.22
N VAL A 234 -13.02 0.66 5.31
CA VAL A 234 -12.10 1.34 6.25
C VAL A 234 -10.78 1.69 5.58
N VAL A 235 -10.28 0.81 4.71
CA VAL A 235 -9.05 1.04 3.95
C VAL A 235 -9.22 2.22 2.99
N LEU A 236 -10.37 2.30 2.33
CA LEU A 236 -10.70 3.41 1.47
C LEU A 236 -10.92 4.72 2.24
N GLU A 237 -11.49 4.66 3.44
CA GLU A 237 -11.61 5.81 4.34
C GLU A 237 -10.23 6.37 4.73
N ASP A 238 -9.25 5.49 4.96
CA ASP A 238 -7.86 5.89 5.22
C ASP A 238 -7.19 6.53 3.99
N GLU A 239 -7.44 6.00 2.79
CA GLU A 239 -6.96 6.60 1.54
C GLU A 239 -7.55 8.00 1.33
N TRP A 240 -8.86 8.17 1.49
CA TRP A 240 -9.49 9.49 1.39
C TRP A 240 -8.97 10.46 2.45
N ARG A 241 -8.59 9.97 3.63
CA ARG A 241 -7.98 10.81 4.66
C ARG A 241 -6.59 11.30 4.24
N SER A 242 -5.80 10.44 3.61
CA SER A 242 -4.52 10.83 3.01
C SER A 242 -4.72 11.88 1.92
N MET A 243 -5.74 11.72 1.08
CA MET A 243 -6.07 12.71 0.04
C MET A 243 -6.49 14.06 0.63
N VAL A 244 -7.22 14.07 1.75
CA VAL A 244 -7.56 15.31 2.47
C VAL A 244 -6.29 16.05 2.90
N SER A 245 -5.27 15.35 3.42
CA SER A 245 -4.00 15.97 3.80
C SER A 245 -3.31 16.64 2.60
N THR A 246 -3.30 15.98 1.44
CA THR A 246 -2.76 16.60 0.20
C THR A 246 -3.55 17.83 -0.21
N ILE A 247 -4.89 17.80 -0.11
CA ILE A 247 -5.71 18.98 -0.40
C ILE A 247 -5.49 20.10 0.64
N ASP A 248 -5.23 19.77 1.90
CA ASP A 248 -4.87 20.75 2.94
C ASP A 248 -3.57 21.47 2.59
N GLU A 249 -2.56 20.76 2.08
CA GLU A 249 -1.31 21.34 1.54
C GLU A 249 -1.60 22.25 0.34
N THR A 250 -2.33 21.76 -0.67
CA THR A 250 -2.72 22.56 -1.85
C THR A 250 -3.51 23.83 -1.47
N LEU A 251 -4.39 23.74 -0.46
CA LEU A 251 -5.14 24.89 0.02
C LEU A 251 -4.23 25.90 0.73
N ALA A 252 -3.25 25.44 1.50
CA ALA A 252 -2.27 26.31 2.14
C ALA A 252 -1.44 27.06 1.09
N ASP A 253 -0.91 26.34 0.11
CA ASP A 253 -0.15 26.93 -1.01
C ASP A 253 -1.00 28.00 -1.73
N LEU A 254 -2.25 27.68 -2.05
CA LEU A 254 -3.16 28.58 -2.74
C LEU A 254 -3.45 29.87 -1.94
N LEU A 255 -3.58 29.76 -0.62
CA LEU A 255 -3.77 30.91 0.26
C LEU A 255 -2.50 31.76 0.36
N ASP A 256 -1.33 31.13 0.40
CA ASP A 256 -0.04 31.84 0.39
C ASP A 256 0.17 32.58 -0.93
N PHE A 257 -0.14 31.94 -2.07
CA PHE A 257 -0.16 32.59 -3.38
C PHE A 257 -1.13 33.78 -3.41
N SER A 258 -2.36 33.62 -2.92
CA SER A 258 -3.35 34.70 -2.87
C SER A 258 -2.86 35.91 -2.05
N ASN A 259 -2.08 35.67 -1.00
CA ASN A 259 -1.56 36.71 -0.11
C ASN A 259 -0.21 37.28 -0.53
N ALA A 260 0.47 36.70 -1.52
CA ALA A 260 1.78 37.15 -1.98
C ALA A 260 1.74 38.62 -2.45
N SER A 261 2.68 39.44 -1.97
CA SER A 261 2.78 40.86 -2.35
C SER A 261 3.03 41.03 -3.86
N SER A 262 3.71 40.07 -4.48
CA SER A 262 3.99 40.00 -5.92
C SER A 262 2.74 39.79 -6.79
N ILE A 263 1.63 39.32 -6.22
CA ILE A 263 0.33 39.15 -6.89
C ILE A 263 -0.61 40.29 -6.48
N ASN A 264 -0.58 40.73 -5.22
CA ASN A 264 -1.49 41.74 -4.70
C ASN A 264 -1.16 43.18 -5.15
N GLN A 265 0.09 43.48 -5.49
CA GLN A 265 0.52 44.82 -5.86
C GLN A 265 0.74 45.00 -7.37
N ASP A 266 0.65 43.92 -8.14
CA ASP A 266 0.89 43.91 -9.57
C ASP A 266 -0.45 43.96 -10.35
N PRO A 267 -0.77 45.08 -11.03
CA PRO A 267 -1.98 45.21 -11.83
C PRO A 267 -2.08 44.16 -12.95
N GLU A 268 -0.94 43.68 -13.48
CA GLU A 268 -0.89 42.69 -14.55
C GLU A 268 -1.33 41.30 -14.06
N LYS A 269 -1.24 41.05 -12.75
CA LYS A 269 -1.64 39.78 -12.11
C LYS A 269 -3.03 39.80 -11.47
N ALA A 270 -3.79 40.88 -11.68
CA ALA A 270 -5.16 40.99 -11.17
C ALA A 270 -6.07 39.85 -11.66
N THR A 271 -5.83 39.33 -12.88
CA THR A 271 -6.60 38.21 -13.43
C THR A 271 -6.24 36.88 -12.76
N ILE A 272 -4.95 36.61 -12.56
CA ILE A 272 -4.46 35.43 -11.81
C ILE A 272 -5.03 35.43 -10.40
N LYS A 273 -5.05 36.59 -9.73
CA LYS A 273 -5.68 36.74 -8.42
C LYS A 273 -7.15 36.34 -8.42
N ARG A 274 -7.94 36.79 -9.41
CA ARG A 274 -9.36 36.39 -9.54
C ARG A 274 -9.53 34.90 -9.83
N GLN A 275 -8.62 34.29 -10.60
CA GLN A 275 -8.63 32.84 -10.84
C GLN A 275 -8.37 32.07 -9.55
N ILE A 276 -7.36 32.46 -8.78
CA ILE A 276 -7.05 31.90 -7.46
C ILE A 276 -8.28 32.00 -6.54
N GLU A 277 -8.87 33.19 -6.42
CA GLU A 277 -10.07 33.44 -5.59
C GLU A 277 -11.26 32.57 -6.02
N ALA A 278 -11.44 32.36 -7.32
CA ALA A 278 -12.50 31.50 -7.87
C ALA A 278 -12.21 30.00 -7.73
N PHE A 279 -10.93 29.63 -7.59
CA PHE A 279 -10.50 28.24 -7.42
C PHE A 279 -10.57 27.77 -5.96
N ILE A 280 -10.37 28.67 -4.98
CA ILE A 280 -10.47 28.35 -3.54
C ILE A 280 -11.76 27.58 -3.18
N PRO A 281 -12.97 27.99 -3.64
CA PRO A 281 -14.19 27.23 -3.41
C PRO A 281 -14.13 25.79 -3.92
N LEU A 282 -13.52 25.53 -5.08
CA LEU A 282 -13.38 24.18 -5.64
C LEU A 282 -12.51 23.30 -4.75
N VAL A 283 -11.33 23.79 -4.34
CA VAL A 283 -10.44 23.09 -3.41
C VAL A 283 -11.16 22.77 -2.10
N LYS A 284 -11.88 23.75 -1.54
CA LYS A 284 -12.66 23.58 -0.30
C LYS A 284 -13.80 22.57 -0.45
N LEU A 285 -14.53 22.57 -1.56
CA LEU A 285 -15.62 21.63 -1.80
C LEU A 285 -15.11 20.20 -2.00
N SER A 286 -14.00 20.02 -2.72
CA SER A 286 -13.29 18.74 -2.85
C SER A 286 -12.87 18.20 -1.49
N ARG A 287 -12.27 19.06 -0.66
CA ARG A 287 -11.90 18.74 0.72
C ARG A 287 -13.11 18.33 1.57
N VAL A 288 -14.24 19.04 1.44
CA VAL A 288 -15.47 18.74 2.17
C VAL A 288 -16.02 17.37 1.78
N LEU A 289 -16.03 17.04 0.49
CA LEU A 289 -16.43 15.70 0.01
C LEU A 289 -15.53 14.61 0.60
N LEU A 290 -14.22 14.73 0.45
CA LEU A 290 -13.28 13.70 0.92
C LEU A 290 -13.28 13.58 2.44
N ASN A 291 -13.51 14.67 3.19
CA ASN A 291 -13.75 14.58 4.64
C ASN A 291 -15.06 13.85 4.97
N LYS A 292 -16.13 14.08 4.19
CA LYS A 292 -17.42 13.41 4.37
C LYS A 292 -17.34 11.92 4.05
N LEU A 293 -16.45 11.53 3.14
CA LEU A 293 -16.16 10.15 2.76
C LEU A 293 -15.19 9.46 3.73
N SER A 294 -14.10 10.11 4.13
CA SER A 294 -13.03 9.54 4.98
C SER A 294 -13.38 9.40 6.46
N ARG A 295 -14.37 10.16 6.93
CA ARG A 295 -14.82 10.09 8.30
C ARG A 295 -16.18 9.43 8.34
N SER A 296 -16.25 8.26 8.96
CA SER A 296 -17.45 7.77 9.63
C SER A 296 -17.79 8.64 10.86
N THR A 297 -17.73 9.97 10.72
CA THR A 297 -18.15 10.90 11.76
C THR A 297 -19.51 10.44 12.29
N ASN A 298 -19.64 10.40 13.61
CA ASN A 298 -20.89 10.09 14.30
C ASN A 298 -22.04 11.05 13.94
N SER A 299 -21.79 12.05 13.08
CA SER A 299 -22.79 12.93 12.50
C SER A 299 -23.35 12.36 11.18
N PRO A 300 -24.59 11.84 11.17
CA PRO A 300 -25.31 11.60 9.92
C PRO A 300 -25.38 12.86 9.06
N PRO A 301 -25.49 12.74 7.72
CA PRO A 301 -25.65 11.49 6.97
C PRO A 301 -24.32 10.84 6.54
N ARG A 302 -24.33 9.50 6.39
CA ARG A 302 -23.20 8.71 5.84
C ARG A 302 -23.44 8.43 4.36
N LEU A 303 -22.52 8.84 3.50
CA LEU A 303 -22.68 8.70 2.03
C LEU A 303 -22.42 7.27 1.54
N THR A 304 -21.65 6.49 2.30
CA THR A 304 -21.23 5.13 1.96
C THR A 304 -22.08 4.07 2.68
N SER A 305 -23.24 4.44 3.21
CA SER A 305 -24.08 3.48 3.95
C SER A 305 -24.76 2.50 2.99
N GLY A 306 -24.33 1.24 3.00
CA GLY A 306 -24.93 0.19 2.16
C GLY A 306 -24.53 0.28 0.67
N ILE A 307 -23.47 1.03 0.36
CA ILE A 307 -22.90 1.06 -0.99
C ILE A 307 -22.25 -0.29 -1.30
N SER A 308 -22.42 -0.79 -2.52
CA SER A 308 -21.81 -2.06 -2.94
C SER A 308 -20.30 -1.92 -3.11
N LEU A 309 -19.57 -3.03 -3.03
CA LEU A 309 -18.11 -3.04 -3.21
C LEU A 309 -17.69 -2.53 -4.59
N GLU A 310 -18.46 -2.85 -5.64
CA GLU A 310 -18.24 -2.35 -6.99
C GLU A 310 -18.34 -0.82 -7.06
N LEU A 311 -19.39 -0.25 -6.44
CA LEU A 311 -19.58 1.20 -6.41
C LEU A 311 -18.53 1.89 -5.54
N LEU A 312 -18.03 1.24 -4.48
CA LEU A 312 -16.89 1.74 -3.70
C LEU A 312 -15.62 1.85 -4.54
N ASP A 313 -15.29 0.83 -5.34
CA ASP A 313 -14.09 0.90 -6.18
C ASP A 313 -14.23 1.95 -7.28
N ARG A 314 -15.42 2.07 -7.88
CA ARG A 314 -15.72 3.14 -8.84
C ARG A 314 -15.60 4.52 -8.19
N LEU A 315 -16.05 4.66 -6.94
CA LEU A 315 -15.94 5.91 -6.19
C LEU A 315 -14.47 6.24 -5.89
N ARG A 316 -13.68 5.24 -5.45
CA ARG A 316 -12.23 5.36 -5.26
C ARG A 316 -11.55 5.90 -6.51
N LEU A 317 -11.80 5.26 -7.66
CA LEU A 317 -11.23 5.68 -8.95
C LEU A 317 -11.62 7.11 -9.32
N ALA A 318 -12.89 7.49 -9.10
CA ALA A 318 -13.35 8.83 -9.39
C ALA A 318 -12.74 9.88 -8.45
N THR A 319 -12.50 9.55 -7.17
CA THR A 319 -11.88 10.47 -6.21
C THR A 319 -10.37 10.57 -6.33
N GLY A 320 -9.70 9.53 -6.85
CA GLY A 320 -8.24 9.40 -6.80
C GLY A 320 -7.46 10.48 -7.58
N ALA A 321 -8.05 11.03 -8.64
CA ALA A 321 -7.42 12.09 -9.44
C ALA A 321 -7.53 13.48 -8.80
N ILE A 322 -8.50 13.69 -7.90
CA ILE A 322 -8.86 15.02 -7.39
C ILE A 322 -7.65 15.77 -6.80
N PRO A 323 -6.86 15.21 -5.84
CA PRO A 323 -5.76 15.98 -5.26
C PRO A 323 -4.68 16.35 -6.29
N ILE A 324 -4.43 15.47 -7.26
CA ILE A 324 -3.45 15.69 -8.33
C ILE A 324 -3.94 16.82 -9.23
N ASP A 325 -5.17 16.73 -9.72
CA ASP A 325 -5.76 17.74 -10.60
C ASP A 325 -5.81 19.11 -9.92
N LEU A 326 -6.13 19.16 -8.63
CA LEU A 326 -6.13 20.41 -7.87
C LEU A 326 -4.72 21.01 -7.76
N ASN A 327 -3.73 20.18 -7.46
CA ASN A 327 -2.33 20.61 -7.36
C ASN A 327 -1.79 21.08 -8.72
N ASP A 328 -2.11 20.37 -9.81
CA ASP A 328 -1.71 20.76 -11.16
C ASP A 328 -2.30 22.11 -11.56
N ILE A 329 -3.55 22.39 -11.19
CA ILE A 329 -4.15 23.72 -11.38
C ILE A 329 -3.39 24.78 -10.57
N VAL A 330 -3.06 24.54 -9.30
CA VAL A 330 -2.28 25.50 -8.48
C VAL A 330 -0.91 25.78 -9.12
N ASN A 331 -0.21 24.75 -9.58
CA ASN A 331 1.11 24.90 -10.22
C ASN A 331 1.06 25.74 -11.51
N THR A 332 -0.10 25.83 -12.17
CA THR A 332 -0.24 26.72 -13.34
C THR A 332 -0.20 28.22 -12.98
N PHE A 333 -0.39 28.59 -11.71
CA PHE A 333 -0.36 30.00 -11.29
C PHE A 333 1.07 30.55 -11.14
N ASP A 334 2.07 29.70 -10.92
CA ASP A 334 3.46 30.12 -10.65
C ASP A 334 4.40 29.95 -11.85
N THR A 335 3.90 29.39 -12.95
CA THR A 335 4.74 28.99 -14.07
C THR A 335 4.62 29.98 -15.26
N PRO A 336 5.74 30.39 -15.90
CA PRO A 336 5.70 31.22 -17.12
C PRO A 336 5.39 30.34 -18.35
N ARG A 337 4.36 30.70 -19.11
CA ARG A 337 3.75 30.11 -20.36
C ARG A 337 4.39 28.86 -21.03
N PRO A 338 3.60 27.95 -21.69
CA PRO A 338 2.15 27.97 -21.91
C PRO A 338 1.40 26.91 -21.09
N HIS A 339 0.64 27.37 -20.08
CA HIS A 339 -0.06 26.53 -19.10
C HIS A 339 -1.50 26.20 -19.45
N GLN A 340 -1.98 26.69 -20.60
CA GLN A 340 -3.36 26.46 -21.01
C GLN A 340 -3.68 24.97 -21.18
N ILE A 341 -2.73 24.19 -21.71
CA ILE A 341 -2.93 22.74 -21.92
C ILE A 341 -3.04 22.05 -20.55
N THR A 342 -2.11 22.31 -19.63
CA THR A 342 -2.14 21.73 -18.27
C THR A 342 -3.38 22.16 -17.50
N LEU A 343 -3.70 23.46 -17.50
CA LEU A 343 -4.87 24.01 -16.83
C LEU A 343 -6.17 23.40 -17.38
N SER A 344 -6.31 23.33 -18.70
CA SER A 344 -7.51 22.77 -19.34
C SER A 344 -7.62 21.28 -19.06
N SER A 345 -6.53 20.53 -19.21
CA SER A 345 -6.49 19.08 -18.95
C SER A 345 -6.83 18.75 -17.49
N ALA A 346 -6.23 19.44 -16.52
CA ALA A 346 -6.49 19.22 -15.11
C ALA A 346 -7.92 19.63 -14.73
N THR A 347 -8.43 20.74 -15.30
CA THR A 347 -9.81 21.18 -15.06
C THR A 347 -10.82 20.20 -15.66
N ASP A 348 -10.60 19.72 -16.89
CA ASP A 348 -11.47 18.75 -17.54
C ASP A 348 -11.47 17.41 -16.78
N SER A 349 -10.29 16.93 -16.36
CA SER A 349 -10.14 15.73 -15.52
C SER A 349 -10.92 15.87 -14.20
N LEU A 350 -10.77 17.02 -13.53
CA LEU A 350 -11.49 17.31 -12.29
C LEU A 350 -13.00 17.27 -12.50
N ILE A 351 -13.51 17.93 -13.54
CA ILE A 351 -14.95 17.94 -13.86
C ILE A 351 -15.44 16.52 -14.17
N ASP A 352 -14.68 15.73 -14.92
CA ASP A 352 -15.03 14.35 -15.24
C ASP A 352 -15.06 13.44 -14.01
N ALA A 353 -14.10 13.61 -13.09
CA ALA A 353 -14.11 12.96 -11.78
C ALA A 353 -15.43 13.24 -11.03
N PHE A 354 -15.86 14.51 -11.02
CA PHE A 354 -17.11 14.89 -10.36
C PHE A 354 -18.37 14.40 -11.05
N ARG A 355 -18.42 14.39 -12.38
CA ARG A 355 -19.51 13.75 -13.14
C ARG A 355 -19.64 12.27 -12.79
N ARG A 356 -18.51 11.56 -12.66
CA ARG A 356 -18.48 10.15 -12.25
C ARG A 356 -18.99 9.99 -10.82
N ILE A 357 -18.54 10.81 -9.87
CA ILE A 357 -19.02 10.80 -8.47
C ILE A 357 -20.55 11.02 -8.42
N LYS A 358 -21.05 12.02 -9.14
CA LYS A 358 -22.49 12.32 -9.27
C LYS A 358 -23.27 11.11 -9.76
N SER A 359 -22.79 10.47 -10.84
CA SER A 359 -23.42 9.27 -11.41
C SER A 359 -23.46 8.12 -10.40
N ILE A 360 -22.36 7.90 -9.67
CA ILE A 360 -22.26 6.85 -8.63
C ILE A 360 -23.24 7.12 -7.49
N PHE A 361 -23.30 8.34 -6.96
CA PHE A 361 -24.22 8.70 -5.88
C PHE A 361 -25.68 8.59 -6.30
N ASN A 362 -26.05 9.08 -7.49
CA ASN A 362 -27.41 8.94 -7.99
C ASN A 362 -27.81 7.47 -8.09
N HIS A 363 -26.97 6.64 -8.69
CA HIS A 363 -27.22 5.21 -8.81
C HIS A 363 -27.34 4.52 -7.44
N HIS A 364 -26.45 4.84 -6.50
CA HIS A 364 -26.49 4.31 -5.14
C HIS A 364 -27.79 4.69 -4.42
N PHE A 365 -28.10 5.99 -4.36
CA PHE A 365 -29.26 6.46 -3.62
C PHE A 365 -30.58 6.04 -4.26
N ASP A 366 -30.68 6.01 -5.59
CA ASP A 366 -31.89 5.54 -6.27
C ASP A 366 -32.13 4.05 -6.00
N SER A 367 -31.09 3.21 -6.07
CA SER A 367 -31.20 1.78 -5.78
C SER A 367 -31.50 1.49 -4.31
N SER A 368 -30.84 2.21 -3.39
CA SER A 368 -31.02 2.03 -1.95
C SER A 368 -32.36 2.56 -1.44
N LEU A 369 -32.88 3.65 -1.98
CA LEU A 369 -34.20 4.18 -1.61
C LEU A 369 -35.35 3.35 -2.20
N GLN A 370 -35.18 2.72 -3.35
CA GLN A 370 -36.14 1.72 -3.85
C GLN A 370 -36.27 0.54 -2.88
N SER A 371 -35.15 0.09 -2.32
CA SER A 371 -35.12 -1.03 -1.37
C SER A 371 -35.60 -0.63 0.04
N HIS A 372 -35.34 0.62 0.45
CA HIS A 372 -35.62 1.14 1.78
C HIS A 372 -36.21 2.56 1.73
N PRO A 373 -37.49 2.71 1.32
CA PRO A 373 -38.09 4.03 1.03
C PRO A 373 -38.18 4.94 2.26
N ASP A 374 -38.35 4.38 3.46
CA ASP A 374 -38.54 5.15 4.70
C ASP A 374 -37.23 5.53 5.41
N SER A 375 -36.07 5.29 4.79
CA SER A 375 -34.77 5.58 5.40
C SER A 375 -34.48 7.09 5.47
N LYS A 376 -34.71 7.67 6.65
CA LYS A 376 -34.36 9.07 6.96
C LYS A 376 -32.87 9.37 6.79
N HIS A 377 -32.02 8.38 7.02
CA HIS A 377 -30.56 8.55 6.88
C HIS A 377 -30.14 8.61 5.40
N LEU A 378 -30.71 7.78 4.54
CA LEU A 378 -30.43 7.77 3.10
C LEU A 378 -30.98 9.03 2.42
N SER A 379 -32.19 9.47 2.78
CA SER A 379 -32.75 10.73 2.26
C SER A 379 -31.94 11.95 2.68
N ALA A 380 -31.45 12.01 3.92
CA ALA A 380 -30.53 13.05 4.36
C ALA A 380 -29.18 13.00 3.61
N ALA A 381 -28.64 11.81 3.34
CA ALA A 381 -27.41 11.62 2.56
C ALA A 381 -27.57 12.13 1.12
N ARG A 382 -28.68 11.74 0.48
CA ARG A 382 -29.04 12.21 -0.86
C ARG A 382 -29.13 13.74 -0.90
N ARG A 383 -29.90 14.36 0.01
CA ARG A 383 -30.05 15.82 0.06
C ARG A 383 -28.71 16.53 0.26
N TRP A 384 -27.84 16.01 1.12
CA TRP A 384 -26.50 16.56 1.31
C TRP A 384 -25.70 16.48 0.00
N SER A 385 -25.74 15.33 -0.69
CA SER A 385 -25.02 15.15 -1.95
C SER A 385 -25.53 16.08 -3.06
N GLU A 386 -26.85 16.28 -3.16
CA GLU A 386 -27.48 17.18 -4.13
C GLU A 386 -27.09 18.64 -3.88
N LEU A 387 -27.09 19.07 -2.62
CA LEU A 387 -26.63 20.42 -2.24
C LEU A 387 -25.15 20.61 -2.59
N TRP A 388 -24.30 19.67 -2.18
CA TRP A 388 -22.86 19.75 -2.44
C TRP A 388 -22.57 19.76 -3.94
N LEU A 389 -23.29 18.98 -4.75
CA LEU A 389 -23.18 18.98 -6.21
C LEU A 389 -23.57 20.33 -6.81
N ALA A 390 -24.65 20.95 -6.32
CA ALA A 390 -25.07 22.28 -6.80
C ALA A 390 -24.01 23.35 -6.51
N GLU A 391 -23.45 23.36 -5.30
CA GLU A 391 -22.36 24.28 -4.93
C GLU A 391 -21.11 24.04 -5.78
N PHE A 392 -20.79 22.77 -6.05
CA PHE A 392 -19.66 22.42 -6.91
C PHE A 392 -19.85 22.88 -8.36
N ASP A 393 -21.04 22.68 -8.93
CA ASP A 393 -21.38 23.14 -10.29
C ASP A 393 -21.29 24.68 -10.38
N CYS A 394 -21.76 25.39 -9.34
CA CYS A 394 -21.63 26.85 -9.25
C CYS A 394 -20.17 27.32 -9.18
N ALA A 395 -19.36 26.70 -8.31
CA ALA A 395 -17.94 27.02 -8.17
C ALA A 395 -17.17 26.76 -9.48
N THR A 396 -17.45 25.63 -10.14
CA THR A 396 -16.83 25.24 -11.41
C THR A 396 -17.17 26.25 -12.51
N THR A 397 -18.45 26.60 -12.64
CA THR A 397 -18.90 27.59 -13.63
C THR A 397 -18.23 28.94 -13.42
N SER A 398 -18.11 29.37 -12.16
CA SER A 398 -17.44 30.63 -11.82
C SER A 398 -15.96 30.61 -12.21
N PHE A 399 -15.23 29.56 -11.82
CA PHE A 399 -13.82 29.37 -12.14
C PHE A 399 -13.59 29.32 -13.66
N LEU A 400 -14.32 28.47 -14.38
CA LEU A 400 -14.21 28.35 -15.83
C LEU A 400 -14.45 29.68 -16.53
N ARG A 401 -15.48 30.44 -16.14
CA ARG A 401 -15.77 31.75 -16.75
C ARG A 401 -14.60 32.71 -16.60
N ILE A 402 -13.96 32.75 -15.43
CA ILE A 402 -12.81 33.64 -15.18
C ILE A 402 -11.58 33.17 -15.97
N SER A 403 -11.33 31.85 -16.00
CA SER A 403 -10.20 31.28 -16.74
C SER A 403 -10.33 31.42 -18.26
N HIS A 404 -11.53 31.28 -18.82
CA HIS A 404 -11.76 31.50 -20.26
C HIS A 404 -11.56 32.95 -20.68
N ASN A 405 -11.99 33.90 -19.84
CA ASN A 405 -11.73 35.32 -20.10
C ASN A 405 -10.23 35.60 -20.12
N HIS A 406 -9.48 35.00 -19.19
CA HIS A 406 -8.02 35.16 -19.13
C HIS A 406 -7.32 34.62 -20.39
N ILE A 407 -7.68 33.41 -20.83
CA ILE A 407 -7.13 32.79 -22.05
C ILE A 407 -7.38 33.67 -23.28
N ARG A 408 -8.58 34.27 -23.37
CA ARG A 408 -8.94 35.14 -24.50
C ARG A 408 -8.15 36.45 -24.49
N ASP A 409 -7.94 37.03 -23.31
CA ASP A 409 -7.17 38.26 -23.13
C ASP A 409 -5.68 38.04 -23.46
N ASP A 410 -5.12 36.89 -23.07
CA ASP A 410 -3.73 36.52 -23.38
C ASP A 410 -3.50 36.33 -24.90
N ILE A 411 -4.42 35.65 -25.59
CA ILE A 411 -4.35 35.48 -27.05
C ILE A 411 -4.47 36.83 -27.78
N ALA A 412 -5.31 37.74 -27.28
CA ALA A 412 -5.47 39.07 -27.85
C ALA A 412 -4.20 39.93 -27.68
N ASN A 413 -3.57 39.88 -26.50
CA ASN A 413 -2.35 40.63 -26.20
C ASN A 413 -1.11 40.08 -26.95
N ASP A 414 -1.05 38.77 -27.21
CA ASP A 414 0.02 38.17 -28.02
C ASP A 414 -0.15 38.40 -29.54
N SER A 415 -1.30 38.93 -29.97
CA SER A 415 -1.62 39.22 -31.37
C SER A 415 -1.37 40.67 -31.78
N GLU A 416 -0.99 41.56 -30.85
CA GLU A 416 -0.58 42.94 -31.15
C GLU A 416 0.95 43.01 -31.34
N PRO A 417 1.45 43.42 -32.52
CA PRO A 417 2.88 43.44 -32.86
C PRO A 417 3.67 44.59 -32.25
#